data_AF-A0A7L4TQX2-F1
#
_entry.id   AF-A0A7L4TQX2-F1
#
_cell.length_a   1.000
_cell.length_b   1.000
_cell.length_c   1.000
_cell.angle_alpha   90.00
_cell.angle_beta   90.00
_cell.angle_gamma   90.00
#
_symmetry.space_group_name_H-M   'P 1'
#
loop_
_entity.id
_entity.type
_entity.pdbx_description
1 polymer ?
#
loop_
_entity_poly.entity_id
_entity_poly.type
_entity_poly.pdbx_seq_one_letter_code
_entity_poly.pdbx_strand_id
1 'polypeptide(L)'
;MRSFAKPRVVVSKCLEFEACRYNGEKIPDKLIEKLSPYVEFIPVCPEVEIGLGTPREVIRLVASGDEARLKQPETGRDLTELMEEYSNDFLSELEEVDGFIL
;
A
#
# COMPACT_ATOMS: atom_id res chain seq x y z
N MET A 1 14.81 -12.60 -30.66
CA MET A 1 14.79 -12.30 -29.21
C MET A 1 13.36 -12.53 -28.75
N ARG A 2 13.10 -13.47 -27.83
CA ARG A 2 11.74 -13.75 -27.37
C ARG A 2 11.32 -12.62 -26.42
N SER A 3 10.23 -11.93 -26.73
CA SER A 3 9.56 -11.01 -25.80
C SER A 3 8.63 -11.84 -24.93
N PHE A 4 8.77 -11.71 -23.62
CA PHE A 4 7.86 -12.31 -22.65
C PHE A 4 6.98 -11.19 -22.08
N ALA A 5 5.69 -11.45 -21.89
CA ALA A 5 4.82 -10.52 -21.18
C ALA A 5 5.35 -10.32 -19.76
N LYS A 6 5.41 -9.07 -19.32
CA LYS A 6 5.78 -8.74 -17.94
C LYS A 6 4.51 -8.69 -17.10
N PRO A 7 4.44 -9.43 -15.99
CA PRO A 7 3.30 -9.33 -15.08
C PRO A 7 3.22 -7.93 -14.48
N ARG A 8 2.00 -7.43 -14.27
CA ARG A 8 1.73 -6.17 -13.57
C ARG A 8 1.38 -6.47 -12.13
N VAL A 9 2.18 -6.00 -11.18
CA VAL A 9 2.02 -6.34 -9.76
C VAL A 9 1.93 -5.07 -8.93
N VAL A 10 0.87 -4.92 -8.14
CA VAL A 10 0.77 -3.85 -7.16
C VAL A 10 1.69 -4.15 -6.00
N VAL A 11 2.45 -3.16 -5.53
CA VAL A 11 3.42 -3.35 -4.45
C VAL A 11 3.31 -2.24 -3.41
N SER A 12 3.47 -2.57 -2.14
CA SER A 12 3.61 -1.55 -1.09
C SER A 12 4.77 -0.62 -1.43
N LYS A 13 4.51 0.67 -1.56
CA LYS A 13 5.51 1.70 -1.95
C LYS A 13 6.69 1.75 -0.99
N CYS A 14 6.51 1.35 0.26
CA CYS A 14 7.59 1.26 1.24
C CYS A 14 8.60 0.13 0.97
N LEU A 15 8.24 -0.87 0.15
CA LEU A 15 9.12 -1.95 -0.30
C LEU A 15 9.95 -1.48 -1.49
N GLU A 16 11.12 -0.93 -1.21
CA GLU A 16 12.09 -0.42 -2.19
C GLU A 16 11.81 0.84 -3.00
N PHE A 17 10.59 1.36 -3.02
CA PHE A 17 10.27 2.53 -3.86
C PHE A 17 10.40 3.87 -3.12
N GLU A 18 9.80 4.01 -1.94
CA GLU A 18 9.80 5.27 -1.20
C GLU A 18 9.87 5.07 0.32
N ALA A 19 10.42 6.06 1.02
CA ALA A 19 10.49 6.09 2.47
C ALA A 19 9.16 6.55 3.10
N CYS A 20 8.03 5.95 2.69
CA CYS A 20 6.67 6.38 3.04
C CYS A 20 6.06 5.60 4.22
N ARG A 21 6.87 4.81 4.94
CA ARG A 21 6.42 4.10 6.14
C ARG A 21 6.09 5.11 7.25
N TYR A 22 5.29 4.71 8.25
CA TYR A 22 4.94 5.59 9.39
C TYR A 22 6.15 6.26 10.07
N ASN A 23 7.32 5.61 10.06
CA ASN A 23 8.57 6.12 10.63
C ASN A 23 9.48 6.84 9.61
N GLY A 24 9.04 7.00 8.36
CA GLY A 24 9.83 7.61 7.30
C GLY A 24 10.98 6.74 6.78
N GLU A 25 10.90 5.42 6.96
CA GLU A 25 11.90 4.49 6.42
C GLU A 25 11.43 3.80 5.14
N LYS A 26 12.40 3.43 4.31
CA LYS A 26 12.25 2.51 3.20
C LYS A 26 12.64 1.11 3.68
N ILE A 27 11.87 0.08 3.31
CA ILE A 27 12.20 -1.31 3.60
C ILE A 27 12.94 -1.90 2.40
N PRO A 28 14.23 -2.24 2.55
CA PRO A 28 14.94 -2.94 1.50
C PRO A 28 14.51 -4.40 1.40
N ASP A 29 14.13 -4.84 0.20
CA ASP A 29 13.66 -6.18 -0.12
C ASP A 29 14.35 -6.74 -1.38
N LYS A 30 15.20 -7.75 -1.14
CA LYS A 30 15.99 -8.42 -2.19
C LYS A 30 15.13 -9.18 -3.20
N LEU A 31 13.92 -9.59 -2.86
CA LEU A 31 13.00 -10.25 -3.79
C LEU A 31 12.49 -9.24 -4.80
N ILE A 32 12.04 -8.06 -4.35
CA ILE A 32 11.54 -6.99 -5.22
C ILE A 32 12.65 -6.49 -6.15
N GLU A 33 13.86 -6.30 -5.62
CA GLU A 33 15.04 -5.94 -6.42
C GLU A 33 15.29 -6.95 -7.55
N LYS A 34 15.25 -8.25 -7.25
CA LYS A 34 15.48 -9.32 -8.24
C LYS A 34 14.34 -9.48 -9.24
N LEU A 35 13.11 -9.13 -8.86
CA LEU A 35 11.93 -9.23 -9.71
C LEU A 35 11.76 -8.00 -10.63
N SER A 36 12.29 -6.84 -10.26
CA SER A 36 12.22 -5.59 -11.02
C SER A 36 12.50 -5.69 -12.53
N PRO A 37 13.50 -6.45 -13.02
CA PRO A 37 13.70 -6.59 -14.47
C PRO A 37 12.58 -7.39 -15.19
N TYR A 38 11.81 -8.20 -14.46
CA TYR A 38 10.84 -9.15 -15.01
C TYR A 38 9.38 -8.74 -14.80
N VAL A 39 9.10 -7.81 -13.87
CA VAL A 39 7.76 -7.42 -13.41
C VAL A 39 7.58 -5.92 -13.54
N GLU A 40 6.38 -5.49 -13.92
CA GLU A 40 5.96 -4.09 -13.88
C GLU A 40 5.29 -3.80 -12.54
N PHE A 41 6.00 -3.09 -11.65
CA PHE A 41 5.49 -2.76 -10.33
C PHE A 41 4.64 -1.49 -10.34
N ILE A 42 3.49 -1.54 -9.67
CA ILE A 42 2.61 -0.41 -9.40
C ILE A 42 2.71 -0.09 -7.91
N PRO A 43 3.61 0.83 -7.49
CA PRO A 43 3.83 1.11 -6.08
C PRO A 43 2.69 1.96 -5.50
N VAL A 44 2.07 1.49 -4.41
CA VAL A 44 0.94 2.16 -3.75
C VAL A 44 1.16 2.29 -2.24
N CYS A 45 0.70 3.40 -1.64
CA CYS A 45 0.70 3.60 -0.20
C CYS A 45 -0.63 4.22 0.22
N PRO A 46 -1.68 3.41 0.49
CA PRO A 46 -3.03 3.92 0.79
C PRO A 46 -3.02 4.96 1.90
N GLU A 47 -2.28 4.58 2.93
CA GLU A 47 -1.72 5.37 4.01
C GLU A 47 -1.35 6.83 3.68
N VAL A 48 -0.52 7.11 2.67
CA VAL A 48 -0.11 8.48 2.32
C VAL A 48 -1.20 9.16 1.49
N GLU A 49 -1.86 8.42 0.61
CA GLU A 49 -2.92 8.93 -0.27
C GLU A 49 -4.16 9.39 0.52
N ILE A 50 -4.49 8.75 1.65
CA ILE A 50 -5.53 9.23 2.58
C ILE A 50 -5.10 10.46 3.41
N GLY A 51 -3.92 11.03 3.14
CA GLY A 51 -3.48 12.32 3.68
C GLY A 51 -2.81 12.27 5.06
N LEU A 52 -2.36 11.09 5.53
CA LEU A 52 -1.67 11.01 6.82
C LEU A 52 -0.21 11.49 6.78
N GLY A 53 0.39 11.60 5.59
CA GLY A 53 1.77 12.04 5.41
C GLY A 53 2.82 11.08 5.98
N THR A 54 4.05 11.57 6.12
CA THR A 54 5.21 10.84 6.65
C THR A 54 6.19 11.80 7.32
N PRO A 55 6.66 11.55 8.56
CA PRO A 55 6.25 10.48 9.47
C PRO A 55 4.85 10.71 10.05
N ARG A 56 4.25 9.67 10.62
CA ARG A 56 2.88 9.71 11.16
C ARG A 56 2.67 8.76 12.33
N GLU A 57 1.58 8.99 13.06
CA GLU A 57 1.17 8.08 14.14
C GLU A 57 0.65 6.75 13.60
N VAL A 58 0.88 5.69 14.37
CA VAL A 58 0.51 4.31 14.05
C VAL A 58 -1.00 4.19 13.90
N ILE A 59 -1.43 3.45 12.87
CA ILE A 59 -2.82 3.04 12.67
C ILE A 59 -2.98 1.57 13.03
N ARG A 60 -4.15 1.18 13.53
CA ARG A 60 -4.48 -0.19 13.93
C ARG A 60 -5.88 -0.55 13.45
N LEU A 61 -6.01 -1.78 12.94
CA LEU A 61 -7.31 -2.40 12.77
C LEU A 61 -7.81 -2.90 14.12
N VAL A 62 -9.01 -2.49 14.50
CA VAL A 62 -9.67 -2.86 15.75
C VAL A 62 -11.01 -3.51 15.40
N ALA A 63 -11.23 -4.73 15.89
CA ALA A 63 -12.51 -5.40 15.75
C ALA A 63 -13.59 -4.66 16.56
N SER A 64 -14.72 -4.38 15.92
CA SER A 64 -15.88 -3.70 16.50
C SER A 64 -17.13 -4.51 16.16
N GLY A 65 -17.37 -5.59 16.90
CA GLY A 65 -18.40 -6.57 16.54
C GLY A 65 -17.96 -7.35 15.30
N ASP A 66 -18.79 -7.34 14.26
CA ASP A 66 -18.51 -8.00 12.97
C ASP A 66 -17.73 -7.10 11.99
N GLU A 67 -17.43 -5.86 12.37
CA GLU A 67 -16.71 -4.88 11.53
C GLU A 67 -15.26 -4.69 11.98
N ALA A 68 -14.37 -4.39 11.02
CA ALA A 68 -13.01 -3.97 11.30
C ALA A 68 -12.91 -2.45 11.13
N ARG A 69 -12.50 -1.72 12.17
CA ARG A 69 -12.33 -0.26 12.13
C ARG A 69 -10.85 0.10 12.14
N LEU A 70 -10.45 0.98 11.23
CA LEU A 70 -9.10 1.51 11.17
C LEU A 70 -8.98 2.74 12.05
N LYS A 71 -8.25 2.64 13.16
CA LYS A 71 -8.10 3.73 14.13
C LYS A 71 -6.65 4.16 14.30
N GLN A 72 -6.43 5.44 14.55
CA GLN A 72 -5.15 5.99 14.95
C GLN A 72 -5.18 6.22 16.48
N PRO A 73 -4.60 5.33 17.31
CA PRO A 73 -4.81 5.35 18.76
C PRO A 73 -4.35 6.65 19.43
N GLU A 74 -3.23 7.22 19.00
CA GLU A 74 -2.63 8.42 19.60
C GLU A 74 -3.49 9.68 19.39
N THR A 75 -4.17 9.78 18.25
CA THR A 75 -5.02 10.95 17.91
C THR A 75 -6.51 10.68 18.18
N GLY A 76 -6.89 9.42 18.39
CA GLY A 76 -8.28 8.99 18.50
C GLY A 76 -9.07 9.03 17.19
N ARG A 77 -8.42 9.35 16.05
CA ARG A 77 -9.09 9.43 14.75
C ARG A 77 -9.54 8.06 14.29
N ASP A 78 -10.78 7.99 13.81
CA ASP A 78 -11.29 6.88 13.02
C ASP A 78 -11.05 7.20 11.54
N LEU A 79 -10.34 6.33 10.84
CA LEU A 79 -9.93 6.46 9.45
C LEU A 79 -10.59 5.39 8.57
N THR A 80 -11.58 4.66 9.11
CA THR A 80 -12.23 3.54 8.43
C THR A 80 -12.85 4.00 7.11
N GLU A 81 -13.70 5.03 7.15
CA GLU A 81 -14.41 5.55 5.98
C GLU A 81 -13.43 6.07 4.92
N LEU A 82 -12.40 6.84 5.33
CA LEU A 82 -11.37 7.36 4.41
C LEU A 82 -10.60 6.24 3.71
N MET A 83 -10.27 5.17 4.44
CA MET A 83 -9.53 4.03 3.87
C MET A 83 -10.42 3.18 2.97
N GLU A 84 -11.69 2.99 3.32
CA GLU A 84 -12.66 2.27 2.48
C GLU A 84 -12.95 3.01 1.18
N GLU A 85 -13.19 4.32 1.25
CA GLU A 85 -13.39 5.18 0.07
C GLU A 85 -12.17 5.10 -0.85
N TYR A 86 -10.98 5.38 -0.33
CA TYR A 86 -9.74 5.28 -1.10
C TYR A 86 -9.53 3.88 -1.71
N SER A 87 -9.78 2.82 -0.95
CA SER A 87 -9.58 1.45 -1.44
C SER A 87 -10.54 1.11 -2.57
N ASN A 88 -11.81 1.53 -2.45
CA ASN A 88 -12.81 1.34 -3.50
C ASN A 88 -12.45 2.12 -4.77
N ASP A 89 -12.06 3.40 -4.61
CA ASP A 89 -11.67 4.25 -5.73
C ASP A 89 -10.43 3.69 -6.43
N PHE A 90 -9.38 3.37 -5.67
CA PHE A 90 -8.14 2.79 -6.19
C PHE A 90 -8.41 1.49 -6.96
N LEU A 91 -9.20 0.57 -6.39
CA LEU A 91 -9.53 -0.70 -7.05
C LEU A 91 -10.41 -0.52 -8.28
N SER A 92 -11.25 0.52 -8.33
CA SER A 92 -12.09 0.82 -9.49
C SER A 92 -11.30 1.40 -10.66
N GLU A 93 -10.25 2.16 -10.38
CA GLU A 93 -9.35 2.74 -11.38
C GLU A 93 -8.21 1.81 -11.79
N LEU A 94 -7.95 0.76 -11.00
CA LEU A 94 -6.87 -0.19 -11.24
C LEU A 94 -7.18 -1.03 -12.49
N GLU A 95 -6.32 -0.89 -13.49
CA GLU A 95 -6.34 -1.78 -14.66
C GLU A 95 -6.03 -3.24 -14.26
N GLU A 96 -6.19 -4.18 -15.20
CA GLU A 96 -5.88 -5.58 -14.94
C GLU A 96 -4.42 -5.76 -14.44
N VAL A 97 -4.32 -6.38 -13.26
CA VAL A 97 -3.06 -6.72 -12.59
C VAL A 97 -3.01 -8.21 -12.30
N ASP A 98 -1.81 -8.76 -12.27
CA ASP A 98 -1.53 -10.19 -12.07
C ASP A 98 -1.30 -10.55 -10.59
N GLY A 99 -1.19 -9.55 -9.69
CA GLY A 99 -1.02 -9.81 -8.26
C GLY A 99 -0.71 -8.59 -7.39
N PHE A 100 -0.59 -8.84 -6.09
CA PHE A 100 -0.29 -7.85 -5.05
C PHE A 100 0.84 -8.35 -4.13
N ILE A 101 1.76 -7.46 -3.77
CA ILE A 101 2.79 -7.67 -2.74
C ILE A 101 2.69 -6.51 -1.75
N LEU A 102 2.04 -6.73 -0.61
CA LEU A 102 1.75 -5.68 0.37
C LEU A 102 2.60 -5.80 1.63
#